data_AF-A0A843HJN0-F1
#
_entry.id   AF-A0A843HJN0-F1
#
_cell.length_a   1.000
_cell.length_b   1.000
_cell.length_c   1.000
_cell.angle_alpha   90.00
_cell.angle_beta   90.00
_cell.angle_gamma   90.00
#
_symmetry.space_group_name_H-M   'P 1'
#
loop_
_entity.id
_entity.type
_entity.pdbx_description
1 polymer ?
#
loop_
_entity_poly.entity_id
_entity_poly.type
_entity_poly.pdbx_seq_one_letter_code
_entity_poly.pdbx_strand_id
1 'polypeptide(L)'
;MNKGTSMSDWAEREVEIVLENLKKSIKESDDFKYSKSIYYDALKVYKLIMRQRHSGYSFGVLRRILKKLLNEMPLSPITGADTEWTTFDFMNVSGDKQIFQNIRRYSLFKEVYKDGTVKYDDTNRIVCLDLNNERYCTKAITDIVNEMFPITMPYEPNSEPYKILTDRICKDKDMGFIVYSVVTPKGETIDINKFFIRHNDKFTELTEFEFSKRFGLELT
;
A
#
# COMPACT_ATOMS: atom_id res chain seq x y z
N MET A 1 47.32 -12.69 14.06
CA MET A 1 46.18 -12.88 13.13
C MET A 1 45.12 -11.86 13.49
N ASN A 2 44.95 -10.80 12.69
CA ASN A 2 43.79 -9.92 12.83
C ASN A 2 42.55 -10.75 12.53
N LYS A 3 41.71 -11.00 13.53
CA LYS A 3 40.35 -11.48 13.28
C LYS A 3 39.65 -10.35 12.54
N GLY A 4 39.57 -10.45 11.21
CA GLY A 4 38.75 -9.54 10.43
C GLY A 4 37.35 -9.56 10.99
N THR A 5 36.83 -8.37 11.34
CA THR A 5 35.47 -8.17 11.84
C THR A 5 34.49 -8.93 10.96
N SER A 6 33.72 -9.85 11.55
CA SER A 6 32.71 -10.58 10.79
C SER A 6 31.58 -9.64 10.38
N MET A 7 30.84 -9.98 9.32
CA MET A 7 29.64 -9.21 8.94
C MET A 7 28.60 -9.12 10.08
N SER A 8 28.60 -10.07 11.01
CA SER A 8 27.75 -10.03 12.21
C SER A 8 28.23 -8.99 13.21
N ASP A 9 29.55 -8.90 13.44
CA ASP A 9 30.14 -7.90 14.34
C ASP A 9 29.92 -6.47 13.81
N TRP A 10 30.02 -6.30 12.48
CA TRP A 10 29.66 -5.03 11.84
C TRP A 10 28.19 -4.66 12.05
N ALA A 11 27.26 -5.60 11.83
CA ALA A 11 25.83 -5.32 12.00
C ALA A 11 25.45 -5.03 13.48
N GLU A 12 26.11 -5.69 14.43
CA GLU A 12 25.99 -5.36 15.87
C GLU A 12 26.40 -3.91 16.12
N ARG A 13 27.54 -3.50 15.57
CA ARG A 13 28.07 -2.15 15.75
C ARG A 13 27.16 -1.08 15.15
N GLU A 14 26.59 -1.31 13.97
CA GLU A 14 25.63 -0.39 13.35
C GLU A 14 24.40 -0.18 14.24
N VAL A 15 23.87 -1.25 14.83
CA VAL A 15 22.73 -1.16 15.75
C VAL A 15 23.11 -0.38 17.01
N GLU A 16 24.29 -0.62 17.58
CA GLU A 16 24.77 0.13 18.75
C GLU A 16 24.86 1.63 18.47
N ILE A 17 25.45 2.03 17.35
CA ILE A 17 25.60 3.45 16.96
C ILE A 17 24.24 4.14 16.89
N VAL A 18 23.24 3.51 16.27
CA VAL A 18 21.88 4.08 16.15
C VAL A 18 21.23 4.21 17.54
N LEU A 19 21.36 3.19 18.40
CA LEU A 19 20.79 3.23 19.75
C LEU A 19 21.45 4.28 20.65
N GLU A 20 22.76 4.47 20.53
CA GLU A 20 23.50 5.53 21.23
C GLU A 20 23.01 6.92 20.80
N ASN A 21 22.76 7.12 19.51
CA ASN A 21 22.23 8.37 18.98
C ASN A 21 20.78 8.61 19.43
N LEU A 22 19.92 7.59 19.36
CA LEU A 22 18.53 7.67 19.83
C LEU A 22 18.44 8.03 21.31
N LYS A 23 19.33 7.47 22.14
CA LYS A 23 19.40 7.77 23.57
C LYS A 23 19.76 9.23 23.85
N LYS A 24 20.52 9.88 22.97
CA LYS A 24 20.86 11.30 23.08
C LYS A 24 19.71 12.22 22.69
N SER A 25 18.85 11.78 21.76
CA SER A 25 17.74 12.58 21.21
C SER A 25 16.39 12.38 21.90
N ILE A 26 16.16 11.25 22.56
CA ILE A 26 14.87 10.87 23.15
C ILE A 26 15.06 10.63 24.65
N LYS A 27 14.21 11.24 25.50
CA LYS A 27 14.17 10.89 26.93
C LYS A 27 13.80 9.41 27.08
N GLU A 28 14.41 8.74 28.05
CA GLU A 28 14.14 7.32 28.30
C GLU A 28 12.63 7.11 28.57
N SER A 29 11.94 6.53 27.59
CA SER A 29 10.49 6.35 27.54
C SER A 29 10.14 4.95 27.04
N ASP A 30 8.88 4.56 27.13
CA ASP A 30 8.43 3.28 26.58
C ASP A 30 8.54 3.25 25.05
N ASP A 31 8.36 4.38 24.36
CA ASP A 31 8.60 4.51 22.92
C ASP A 31 10.08 4.24 22.56
N PHE A 32 11.01 4.70 23.40
CA PHE A 32 12.43 4.40 23.22
C PHE A 32 12.72 2.90 23.42
N LYS A 33 12.13 2.27 24.44
CA LYS A 33 12.28 0.82 24.67
C LYS A 33 11.71 0.00 23.51
N TYR A 34 10.54 0.38 23.01
CA TYR A 34 9.90 -0.25 21.86
C TYR A 34 10.72 -0.08 20.58
N SER A 35 11.21 1.14 20.31
CA SER A 35 12.09 1.39 19.17
C SER A 35 13.38 0.56 19.26
N LYS A 36 13.97 0.47 20.46
CA LYS A 36 15.16 -0.34 20.72
C LYS A 36 14.93 -1.83 20.48
N SER A 37 13.78 -2.38 20.86
CA SER A 37 13.49 -3.80 20.62
C SER A 37 13.42 -4.13 19.13
N ILE A 38 12.88 -3.23 18.30
CA ILE A 38 12.82 -3.41 16.84
C ILE A 38 14.21 -3.59 16.24
N TYR A 39 15.18 -2.75 16.62
CA TYR A 39 16.56 -2.88 16.13
C TYR A 39 17.20 -4.20 16.52
N TYR A 40 16.99 -4.67 17.76
CA TYR A 40 17.53 -5.96 18.19
C TYR A 40 16.84 -7.15 17.52
N ASP A 41 15.54 -7.09 17.27
CA ASP A 41 14.83 -8.15 16.57
C ASP A 41 15.28 -8.23 15.09
N ALA A 42 15.48 -7.09 14.43
CA ALA A 42 16.09 -7.05 13.10
C ALA A 42 17.50 -7.67 13.09
N LEU A 43 18.33 -7.36 14.09
CA LEU A 43 19.67 -7.95 14.23
C LEU A 43 19.64 -9.46 14.47
N LYS A 44 18.70 -9.97 15.26
CA LYS A 44 18.52 -11.42 15.47
C LYS A 44 18.20 -12.12 14.16
N VAL A 45 17.27 -11.58 13.37
CA VAL A 45 16.90 -12.12 12.05
C VAL A 45 18.10 -12.08 11.09
N TYR A 46 18.84 -10.96 11.06
CA TYR A 46 20.05 -10.82 10.25
C TYR A 46 21.09 -11.90 10.57
N LYS A 47 21.42 -12.07 11.86
CA LYS A 47 22.37 -13.09 12.32
C LYS A 47 21.93 -14.51 11.96
N LEU A 48 20.63 -14.81 12.09
CA LEU A 48 20.07 -16.10 11.69
C LEU A 48 20.29 -16.38 10.20
N ILE A 49 20.06 -15.37 9.35
CA ILE A 49 20.26 -15.47 7.90
C ILE A 49 21.75 -15.64 7.57
N MET A 50 22.64 -14.87 8.19
CA MET A 50 24.09 -14.94 7.94
C MET A 50 24.69 -16.31 8.26
N ARG A 51 24.14 -17.05 9.22
CA ARG A 51 24.56 -18.42 9.55
C ARG A 51 24.35 -19.42 8.41
N GLN A 52 23.43 -19.15 7.48
CA GLN A 52 23.13 -20.03 6.34
C GLN A 52 24.18 -19.95 5.22
N ARG A 53 25.15 -19.01 5.30
CA ARG A 53 26.30 -18.89 4.39
C ARG A 53 25.94 -18.87 2.90
N HIS A 54 24.86 -18.17 2.57
CA HIS A 54 24.48 -17.93 1.18
C HIS A 54 25.61 -17.21 0.40
N SER A 55 25.78 -17.59 -0.86
CA SER A 55 26.54 -16.79 -1.83
C SER A 55 25.85 -15.44 -2.09
N GLY A 56 26.55 -14.47 -2.68
CA GLY A 56 25.95 -13.17 -3.02
C GLY A 56 24.66 -13.29 -3.85
N TYR A 57 24.63 -14.22 -4.81
CA TYR A 57 23.43 -14.49 -5.63
C TYR A 57 22.26 -15.07 -4.79
N SER A 58 22.51 -16.16 -4.06
CA SER A 58 21.45 -16.81 -3.27
C SER A 58 20.94 -15.94 -2.12
N PHE A 59 21.80 -15.08 -1.57
CA PHE A 59 21.42 -14.06 -0.60
C PHE A 59 20.49 -13.01 -1.22
N GLY A 60 20.77 -12.58 -2.46
CA GLY A 60 19.89 -11.68 -3.22
C GLY A 60 18.49 -12.28 -3.44
N VAL A 61 18.42 -13.56 -3.80
CA VAL A 61 17.14 -14.28 -3.95
C VAL A 61 16.40 -14.37 -2.62
N LEU A 62 17.08 -14.75 -1.54
CA LEU A 62 16.50 -14.80 -0.19
C LEU A 62 15.94 -13.44 0.24
N ARG A 63 16.70 -12.37 0.05
CA ARG A 63 16.27 -11.00 0.38
C ARG A 63 14.98 -10.62 -0.35
N ARG A 64 14.86 -10.97 -1.63
CA ARG A 64 13.65 -10.71 -2.43
C ARG A 64 12.44 -11.51 -1.92
N ILE A 65 12.62 -12.79 -1.62
CA ILE A 65 11.54 -13.64 -1.08
C ILE A 65 11.09 -13.14 0.29
N LEU A 66 12.05 -12.84 1.18
CA LEU A 66 11.74 -12.32 2.52
C LEU A 66 11.00 -10.98 2.45
N LYS A 67 11.42 -10.07 1.55
CA LYS A 67 10.69 -8.81 1.31
C LYS A 67 9.24 -9.06 0.87
N LYS A 68 9.00 -10.02 -0.03
CA LYS A 68 7.63 -10.39 -0.43
C LYS A 68 6.82 -10.90 0.76
N LEU A 69 7.38 -11.80 1.57
CA LEU A 69 6.69 -12.36 2.75
C LEU A 69 6.38 -11.29 3.82
N LEU A 70 7.33 -10.40 4.11
CA LEU A 70 7.11 -9.30 5.07
C LEU A 70 6.04 -8.30 4.61
N ASN A 71 5.81 -8.22 3.29
CA ASN A 71 4.76 -7.41 2.69
C ASN A 71 3.47 -8.21 2.39
N GLU A 72 3.37 -9.44 2.90
CA GLU A 72 2.24 -10.35 2.69
C GLU A 72 1.91 -10.56 1.20
N MET A 73 2.94 -10.55 0.35
CA MET A 73 2.80 -10.74 -1.09
C MET A 73 2.91 -12.22 -1.45
N PRO A 74 2.09 -12.70 -2.39
CA PRO A 74 2.18 -14.08 -2.86
C PRO A 74 3.53 -14.30 -3.59
N LEU A 75 4.13 -15.47 -3.36
CA LEU A 75 5.42 -15.84 -3.96
C LEU A 75 5.30 -16.31 -5.41
N SER A 76 4.09 -16.62 -5.87
CA SER A 76 3.74 -16.93 -7.25
C SER A 76 2.42 -16.25 -7.60
N PRO A 77 2.08 -16.05 -8.88
CA PRO A 77 0.82 -15.44 -9.28
C PRO A 77 -0.39 -16.16 -8.65
N ILE A 78 -1.42 -15.39 -8.33
CA ILE A 78 -2.73 -15.89 -7.93
C ILE A 78 -3.42 -16.34 -9.21
N THR A 79 -3.86 -17.59 -9.27
CA THR A 79 -4.37 -18.20 -10.50
C THR A 79 -5.80 -17.81 -10.81
N GLY A 80 -6.57 -17.50 -9.76
CA GLY A 80 -8.01 -17.26 -9.85
C GLY A 80 -8.87 -18.51 -9.58
N ALA A 81 -8.25 -19.67 -9.30
CA ALA A 81 -8.96 -20.89 -8.96
C ALA A 81 -9.83 -20.70 -7.70
N ASP A 82 -11.02 -21.32 -7.67
CA ASP A 82 -11.98 -21.15 -6.56
C ASP A 82 -11.40 -21.56 -5.19
N THR A 83 -10.45 -22.50 -5.17
CA THR A 83 -9.73 -22.92 -3.96
C THR A 83 -8.85 -21.83 -3.34
N GLU A 84 -8.58 -20.74 -4.05
CA GLU A 84 -7.80 -19.60 -3.55
C GLU A 84 -8.67 -18.53 -2.84
N TRP A 85 -9.98 -18.77 -2.71
CA TRP A 85 -10.95 -17.80 -2.20
C TRP A 85 -11.75 -18.34 -1.02
N THR A 86 -12.09 -17.47 -0.08
CA THR A 86 -13.03 -17.73 1.01
C THR A 86 -14.14 -16.68 1.02
N THR A 87 -15.34 -17.05 1.45
CA THR A 87 -16.45 -16.11 1.62
C THR A 87 -16.05 -15.01 2.61
N PHE A 88 -16.40 -13.76 2.31
CA PHE A 88 -16.17 -12.62 3.18
C PHE A 88 -17.48 -12.18 3.84
N ASP A 89 -17.72 -12.63 5.06
CA ASP A 89 -19.04 -12.56 5.71
C ASP A 89 -19.43 -11.14 6.20
N PHE A 90 -18.47 -10.23 6.36
CA PHE A 90 -18.72 -8.90 6.96
C PHE A 90 -19.38 -7.87 6.03
N MET A 91 -19.49 -8.12 4.71
CA MET A 91 -19.93 -7.11 3.73
C MET A 91 -21.11 -7.49 2.82
N ASN A 92 -21.97 -8.44 3.21
CA ASN A 92 -23.27 -8.67 2.53
C ASN A 92 -24.31 -7.57 2.86
N VAL A 93 -23.92 -6.29 2.74
CA VAL A 93 -24.74 -5.14 3.18
C VAL A 93 -25.82 -4.76 2.16
N SER A 94 -25.73 -5.22 0.90
CA SER A 94 -26.71 -4.85 -0.14
C SER A 94 -27.31 -5.99 -0.96
N GLY A 95 -26.99 -7.26 -0.66
CA GLY A 95 -27.61 -8.42 -1.32
C GLY A 95 -27.42 -8.54 -2.84
N ASP A 96 -26.72 -7.61 -3.49
CA ASP A 96 -26.58 -7.54 -4.97
C ASP A 96 -25.28 -8.17 -5.50
N LYS A 97 -24.36 -8.48 -4.60
CA LYS A 97 -23.11 -9.18 -4.91
C LYS A 97 -22.67 -10.06 -3.75
N GLN A 98 -21.92 -11.10 -4.07
CA GLN A 98 -21.18 -11.92 -3.12
C GLN A 98 -19.71 -11.52 -3.16
N ILE A 99 -19.13 -11.31 -1.97
CA ILE A 99 -17.72 -10.92 -1.84
C ILE A 99 -16.93 -12.11 -1.30
N PHE A 100 -15.78 -12.33 -1.91
CA PHE A 100 -14.80 -13.33 -1.50
C PHE A 100 -13.46 -12.64 -1.24
N GLN A 101 -12.72 -13.12 -0.25
CA GLN A 101 -11.37 -12.68 0.04
C GLN A 101 -10.37 -13.75 -0.39
N ASN A 102 -9.24 -13.33 -0.97
CA ASN A 102 -8.20 -14.26 -1.36
C ASN A 102 -7.39 -14.72 -0.14
N ILE A 103 -7.14 -16.02 -0.02
CA ILE A 103 -6.43 -16.59 1.14
C ILE A 103 -4.91 -16.41 1.08
N ARG A 104 -4.36 -16.13 -0.12
CA ARG A 104 -2.93 -15.92 -0.34
C ARG A 104 -2.55 -14.44 -0.30
N ARG A 105 -3.53 -13.54 -0.43
CA ARG A 105 -3.38 -12.08 -0.39
C ARG A 105 -4.63 -11.46 0.23
N TYR A 106 -4.59 -11.20 1.54
CA TYR A 106 -5.76 -10.70 2.27
C TYR A 106 -6.30 -9.35 1.78
N SER A 107 -5.48 -8.52 1.12
CA SER A 107 -5.96 -7.27 0.54
C SER A 107 -6.72 -7.44 -0.77
N LEU A 108 -6.71 -8.63 -1.38
CA LEU A 108 -7.38 -8.92 -2.65
C LEU A 108 -8.78 -9.50 -2.42
N PHE A 109 -9.76 -8.87 -3.03
CA PHE A 109 -11.18 -9.22 -3.01
C PHE A 109 -11.68 -9.56 -4.42
N LYS A 110 -12.64 -10.47 -4.47
CA LYS A 110 -13.41 -10.86 -5.64
C LYS A 110 -14.88 -10.55 -5.37
N GLU A 111 -15.49 -9.78 -6.23
CA GLU A 111 -16.91 -9.44 -6.18
C GLU A 111 -17.63 -10.14 -7.32
N VAL A 112 -18.62 -10.96 -7.00
CA VAL A 112 -19.46 -11.66 -7.97
C VAL A 112 -20.87 -11.09 -7.89
N TYR A 113 -21.30 -10.45 -8.97
CA TYR A 113 -22.62 -9.83 -9.07
C TYR A 113 -23.67 -10.85 -9.54
N LYS A 114 -24.96 -10.57 -9.28
CA LYS A 114 -26.08 -11.43 -9.69
C LYS A 114 -26.17 -11.69 -11.20
N ASP A 115 -25.68 -10.74 -12.00
CA ASP A 115 -25.64 -10.83 -13.47
C ASP A 115 -24.46 -11.67 -14.00
N GLY A 116 -23.61 -12.19 -13.11
CA GLY A 116 -22.41 -12.94 -13.46
C GLY A 116 -21.16 -12.08 -13.66
N THR A 117 -21.26 -10.75 -13.53
CA THR A 117 -20.09 -9.86 -13.58
C THR A 117 -19.15 -10.19 -12.43
N VAL A 118 -17.85 -10.28 -12.72
CA VAL A 118 -16.80 -10.48 -11.72
C VAL A 118 -15.86 -9.29 -11.72
N LYS A 119 -15.65 -8.70 -10.55
CA LYS A 119 -14.65 -7.64 -10.33
C LYS A 119 -13.65 -8.06 -9.27
N TYR A 120 -12.44 -7.54 -9.39
CA TYR A 120 -11.35 -7.78 -8.44
C TYR A 120 -10.81 -6.44 -7.95
N ASP A 121 -10.52 -6.36 -6.66
CA ASP A 121 -9.97 -5.16 -6.01
C ASP A 121 -8.87 -5.56 -5.03
N ASP A 122 -7.72 -4.90 -5.07
CA ASP A 122 -6.62 -5.13 -4.12
C ASP A 122 -6.31 -3.84 -3.38
N THR A 123 -6.74 -3.74 -2.13
CA THR A 123 -6.66 -2.50 -1.35
C THR A 123 -5.24 -2.02 -1.09
N ASN A 124 -4.24 -2.90 -1.21
CA ASN A 124 -2.83 -2.56 -1.02
C ASN A 124 -2.13 -2.16 -2.33
N ARG A 125 -2.77 -2.29 -3.49
CA ARG A 125 -2.15 -1.92 -4.77
C ARG A 125 -2.23 -0.42 -5.05
N ILE A 126 -3.01 0.34 -4.29
CA ILE A 126 -3.24 1.78 -4.46
C ILE A 126 -2.91 2.52 -3.16
N VAL A 127 -2.19 3.63 -3.28
CA VAL A 127 -1.99 4.59 -2.20
C VAL A 127 -2.40 5.96 -2.73
N CYS A 128 -3.22 6.69 -1.99
CA CYS A 128 -3.58 8.07 -2.30
C CYS A 128 -2.85 8.99 -1.33
N LEU A 129 -2.25 10.03 -1.86
CA LEU A 129 -1.47 11.03 -1.13
C LEU A 129 -1.99 12.41 -1.47
N ASP A 130 -2.07 13.28 -0.46
CA ASP A 130 -2.28 14.70 -0.69
C ASP A 130 -0.98 15.47 -0.96
N LEU A 131 -1.10 16.77 -1.22
CA LEU A 131 0.04 17.66 -1.46
C LEU A 131 1.00 17.74 -0.26
N ASN A 132 0.55 17.36 0.93
CA ASN A 132 1.36 17.28 2.15
C ASN A 132 1.88 15.86 2.43
N ASN A 133 1.65 14.90 1.52
CA ASN A 133 1.92 13.46 1.67
C ASN A 133 1.09 12.76 2.78
N GLU A 134 -0.05 13.31 3.18
CA GLU A 134 -1.00 12.61 4.04
C GLU A 134 -1.79 11.56 3.24
N ARG A 135 -2.09 10.43 3.88
CA ARG A 135 -2.81 9.32 3.24
C ARG A 135 -4.31 9.52 3.33
N TYR A 136 -4.97 9.62 2.18
CA TYR A 136 -6.42 9.71 2.11
C TYR A 136 -6.96 9.08 0.82
N CYS A 137 -7.64 7.93 0.89
CA CYS A 137 -8.34 7.33 -0.24
C CYS A 137 -9.85 7.22 0.02
N THR A 138 -10.64 7.36 -1.04
CA THR A 138 -12.05 6.94 -1.09
C THR A 138 -12.24 5.97 -2.24
N LYS A 139 -13.32 5.18 -2.20
CA LYS A 139 -13.61 4.22 -3.27
C LYS A 139 -13.71 4.88 -4.65
N ALA A 140 -14.33 6.05 -4.74
CA ALA A 140 -14.43 6.80 -6.00
C ALA A 140 -13.05 7.16 -6.58
N ILE A 141 -12.08 7.50 -5.73
CA ILE A 141 -10.70 7.81 -6.15
C ILE A 141 -9.97 6.54 -6.59
N THR A 142 -10.09 5.45 -5.82
CA THR A 142 -9.42 4.18 -6.17
C THR A 142 -10.03 3.52 -7.42
N ASP A 143 -11.33 3.72 -7.66
CA ASP A 143 -12.02 3.15 -8.82
C ASP A 143 -11.45 3.70 -10.14
N ILE A 144 -10.90 4.92 -10.16
CA ILE A 144 -10.17 5.48 -11.32
C ILE A 144 -9.02 4.54 -11.73
N VAL A 145 -8.19 4.13 -10.77
CA VAL A 145 -7.06 3.23 -11.05
C VAL A 145 -7.54 1.83 -11.40
N ASN A 146 -8.60 1.34 -10.74
CA ASN A 146 -9.17 0.03 -11.04
C ASN A 146 -9.79 -0.04 -12.44
N GLU A 147 -10.33 1.06 -12.95
CA GLU A 147 -10.87 1.17 -14.32
C GLU A 147 -9.75 1.29 -15.36
N MET A 148 -8.73 2.10 -15.09
CA MET A 148 -7.58 2.27 -16.00
C MET A 148 -6.70 1.01 -16.06
N PHE A 149 -6.55 0.31 -14.93
CA PHE A 149 -5.65 -0.82 -14.76
C PHE A 149 -6.37 -1.99 -14.07
N PRO A 150 -7.38 -2.60 -14.71
CA PRO A 150 -8.16 -3.67 -14.10
C PRO A 150 -7.27 -4.86 -13.72
N ILE A 151 -7.57 -5.48 -12.58
CA ILE A 151 -6.93 -6.73 -12.17
C ILE A 151 -7.43 -7.85 -13.08
N THR A 152 -6.49 -8.60 -13.65
CA THR A 152 -6.76 -9.81 -14.43
C THR A 152 -6.05 -11.00 -13.80
N MET A 153 -6.57 -12.20 -14.05
CA MET A 153 -5.98 -13.46 -13.59
C MET A 153 -5.16 -14.11 -14.71
N PRO A 154 -3.99 -14.71 -14.43
CA PRO A 154 -3.36 -14.77 -13.12
C PRO A 154 -2.84 -13.40 -12.65
N TYR A 155 -3.03 -13.08 -11.37
CA TYR A 155 -2.66 -11.79 -10.78
C TYR A 155 -1.32 -11.88 -10.04
N GLU A 156 -0.36 -11.05 -10.46
CA GLU A 156 0.88 -10.80 -9.71
C GLU A 156 0.88 -9.36 -9.20
N PRO A 157 0.78 -9.15 -7.87
CA PRO A 157 0.85 -7.80 -7.31
C PRO A 157 2.20 -7.13 -7.61
N ASN A 158 2.15 -5.86 -7.99
CA ASN A 158 3.35 -5.06 -8.17
C ASN A 158 4.06 -4.84 -6.82
N SER A 159 5.38 -4.73 -6.84
CA SER A 159 6.16 -4.44 -5.62
C SER A 159 5.94 -3.03 -5.09
N GLU A 160 5.57 -2.10 -5.97
CA GLU A 160 5.21 -0.72 -5.66
C GLU A 160 3.73 -0.50 -5.97
N PRO A 161 3.01 0.28 -5.15
CA PRO A 161 1.62 0.61 -5.42
C PRO A 161 1.50 1.69 -6.52
N TYR A 162 0.32 1.79 -7.11
CA TYR A 162 -0.10 3.00 -7.81
C TYR A 162 -0.23 4.13 -6.79
N LYS A 163 0.33 5.30 -7.09
CA LYS A 163 0.28 6.47 -6.19
C LYS A 163 -0.60 7.53 -6.82
N ILE A 164 -1.73 7.81 -6.20
CA ILE A 164 -2.66 8.85 -6.64
C ILE A 164 -2.31 10.14 -5.91
N LEU A 165 -2.07 11.22 -6.65
CA LEU A 165 -2.00 12.57 -6.09
C LEU A 165 -3.41 13.16 -6.10
N THR A 166 -3.93 13.46 -4.92
CA THR A 166 -5.30 13.95 -4.74
C THR A 166 -5.35 15.05 -3.70
N ASP A 167 -6.31 15.97 -3.75
CA ASP A 167 -6.51 16.92 -2.65
C ASP A 167 -7.99 16.94 -2.25
N ARG A 168 -8.23 17.28 -0.99
CA ARG A 168 -9.57 17.37 -0.40
C ARG A 168 -9.83 18.81 0.01
N ILE A 169 -10.87 19.39 -0.56
CA ILE A 169 -11.30 20.75 -0.27
C ILE A 169 -12.61 20.72 0.48
N CYS A 170 -12.68 21.40 1.63
CA CYS A 170 -13.89 21.53 2.42
C CYS A 170 -14.38 22.98 2.37
N LYS A 171 -15.65 23.19 2.03
CA LYS A 171 -16.30 24.51 2.09
C LYS A 171 -17.73 24.36 2.56
N ASP A 172 -18.07 25.06 3.64
CA ASP A 172 -19.36 24.92 4.33
C ASP A 172 -19.66 23.45 4.69
N LYS A 173 -20.67 22.84 4.05
CA LYS A 173 -21.05 21.43 4.21
C LYS A 173 -20.56 20.54 3.07
N ASP A 174 -19.96 21.12 2.04
CA ASP A 174 -19.50 20.40 0.86
C ASP A 174 -18.06 19.93 1.02
N MET A 175 -17.81 18.72 0.52
CA MET A 175 -16.48 18.12 0.47
C MET A 175 -16.15 17.75 -0.97
N GLY A 176 -15.18 18.46 -1.52
CA GLY A 176 -14.67 18.27 -2.87
C GLY A 176 -13.36 17.48 -2.87
N PHE A 177 -13.10 16.77 -3.95
CA PHE A 177 -11.89 16.02 -4.19
C PHE A 177 -11.35 16.32 -5.57
N ILE A 178 -10.06 16.63 -5.65
CA ILE A 178 -9.34 16.78 -6.90
C ILE A 178 -8.43 15.57 -7.03
N VAL A 179 -8.44 14.91 -8.18
CA VAL A 179 -7.50 13.85 -8.52
C VAL A 179 -6.61 14.38 -9.63
N TYR A 180 -5.37 14.75 -9.27
CA TYR A 180 -4.43 15.36 -10.20
C TYR A 180 -3.82 14.34 -11.13
N SER A 181 -3.18 13.31 -10.57
CA SER A 181 -2.41 12.35 -11.35
C SER A 181 -2.27 11.00 -10.66
N VAL A 182 -1.83 10.01 -11.43
CA VAL A 182 -1.45 8.67 -10.95
C VAL A 182 -0.03 8.38 -11.38
N VAL A 183 0.82 7.98 -10.44
CA VAL A 183 2.13 7.39 -10.71
C VAL A 183 1.99 5.87 -10.73
N THR A 184 2.32 5.23 -11.85
CA THR A 184 2.28 3.78 -11.99
C THR A 184 3.38 3.12 -11.16
N PRO A 185 3.29 1.81 -10.88
CA PRO A 185 4.38 1.06 -10.23
C PRO A 185 5.73 1.11 -10.97
N LYS A 186 5.74 1.49 -12.25
CA LYS A 186 6.94 1.67 -13.07
C LYS A 186 7.52 3.09 -12.99
N GLY A 187 6.84 4.00 -12.31
CA GLY A 187 7.24 5.40 -12.17
C GLY A 187 6.72 6.33 -13.27
N GLU A 188 5.79 5.88 -14.10
CA GLU A 188 5.16 6.72 -15.13
C GLU A 188 4.05 7.56 -14.50
N THR A 189 4.03 8.87 -14.77
CA THR A 189 2.95 9.76 -14.30
C THR A 189 1.90 9.93 -15.38
N ILE A 190 0.63 9.81 -15.01
CA ILE A 190 -0.52 10.01 -15.88
C ILE A 190 -1.40 11.09 -15.26
N ASP A 191 -1.68 12.14 -16.00
CA ASP A 191 -2.58 13.21 -15.58
C ASP A 191 -4.03 12.73 -15.67
N ILE A 192 -4.80 12.99 -14.60
CA ILE A 192 -6.20 12.57 -14.46
C ILE A 192 -7.12 13.78 -14.50
N ASN A 193 -6.82 14.82 -13.72
CA ASN A 193 -7.59 16.06 -13.61
C ASN A 193 -9.10 15.84 -13.48
N LYS A 194 -9.49 14.98 -12.52
CA LYS A 194 -10.90 14.72 -12.20
C LYS A 194 -11.32 15.40 -10.92
N PHE A 195 -12.55 15.89 -10.89
CA PHE A 195 -13.11 16.65 -9.79
C PHE A 195 -14.36 15.94 -9.28
N PHE A 196 -14.44 15.70 -7.98
CA PHE A 196 -15.58 15.03 -7.37
C PHE A 196 -16.14 15.86 -6.23
N ILE A 197 -17.45 15.75 -6.00
CA ILE A 197 -18.09 16.20 -4.77
C ILE A 197 -18.70 15.01 -4.06
N ARG A 198 -18.59 14.97 -2.73
CA ARG A 198 -19.33 14.02 -1.91
C ARG A 198 -20.56 14.68 -1.29
N HIS A 199 -21.74 14.15 -1.61
CA HIS A 199 -23.01 14.58 -1.05
C HIS A 199 -23.84 13.35 -0.65
N ASN A 200 -24.26 13.27 0.62
CA ASN A 200 -24.98 12.11 1.20
C ASN A 200 -24.31 10.77 0.85
N ASP A 201 -23.00 10.67 1.10
CA ASP A 201 -22.15 9.49 0.82
C ASP A 201 -22.05 9.06 -0.66
N LYS A 202 -22.61 9.84 -1.59
CA LYS A 202 -22.43 9.64 -3.04
C LYS A 202 -21.37 10.59 -3.57
N PHE A 203 -20.50 10.06 -4.42
CA PHE A 203 -19.52 10.84 -5.17
C PHE A 203 -20.08 11.14 -6.55
N THR A 204 -20.06 12.41 -6.93
CA THR A 204 -20.47 12.89 -8.25
C THR A 204 -19.28 13.59 -8.90
N GLU A 205 -18.92 13.17 -10.11
CA GLU A 205 -17.90 13.84 -10.91
C GLU A 205 -18.46 15.19 -11.41
N LEU A 206 -17.65 16.24 -11.32
CA LEU A 206 -17.95 17.59 -11.79
C LEU A 206 -16.95 17.97 -12.88
N THR A 207 -17.35 18.91 -13.73
CA THR A 207 -16.37 19.64 -14.54
C THR A 207 -15.51 20.53 -13.64
N GLU A 208 -14.30 20.86 -14.11
CA GLU A 208 -13.42 21.82 -13.42
C GLU A 208 -14.12 23.15 -13.14
N PHE A 209 -14.86 23.67 -14.12
CA PHE A 209 -15.61 24.91 -13.97
C PHE A 209 -16.65 24.86 -12.85
N GLU A 210 -17.46 23.78 -12.80
CA GLU A 210 -18.46 23.60 -11.75
C GLU A 210 -17.82 23.46 -10.37
N PHE A 211 -16.72 22.73 -10.30
CA PHE A 211 -15.96 22.53 -9.07
C PHE A 211 -15.38 23.86 -8.57
N SER A 212 -14.65 24.58 -9.42
CA SER A 212 -14.03 25.86 -9.08
C SER A 212 -15.06 26.91 -8.69
N LYS A 213 -16.20 27.00 -9.40
CA LYS A 213 -17.29 27.90 -9.03
C LYS A 213 -17.86 27.58 -7.64
N ARG A 214 -17.98 26.30 -7.30
CA ARG A 214 -18.54 25.87 -6.02
C ARG A 214 -17.59 26.14 -4.86
N PHE A 215 -16.32 25.77 -5.01
CA PHE A 215 -15.30 25.98 -3.98
C PHE A 215 -14.71 27.39 -3.98
N GLY A 216 -14.98 28.22 -4.99
CA GLY A 216 -14.45 29.58 -5.11
C GLY A 216 -12.96 29.59 -5.45
N LEU A 217 -12.53 28.65 -6.29
CA LEU A 217 -11.15 28.57 -6.78
C LEU A 217 -11.00 29.41 -8.04
N GLU A 218 -9.86 30.08 -8.20
CA GLU A 218 -9.51 30.73 -9.46
C GLU A 218 -9.12 29.67 -10.49
N LEU A 219 -9.73 29.74 -11.67
CA LEU A 219 -9.35 28.91 -12.81
C LEU A 219 -8.07 29.53 -13.40
N THR A 220 -6.95 28.82 -13.30
CA THR A 220 -5.67 29.20 -13.92
C THR A 220 -5.63 28.83 -15.40
#